data_AF-A0A318FQX6-F1
#
_entry.id   AF-A0A318FQX6-F1
#
_cell.length_a   1.000
_cell.length_b   1.000
_cell.length_c   1.000
_cell.angle_alpha   90.00
_cell.angle_beta   90.00
_cell.angle_gamma   90.00
#
_symmetry.space_group_name_H-M   'P 1'
#
loop_
_entity.id
_entity.type
_entity.pdbx_description
1 polymer ?
#
loop_
_entity_poly.entity_id
_entity_poly.type
_entity_poly.pdbx_seq_one_letter_code
_entity_poly.pdbx_strand_id
1 'polypeptide(L)'
;MKLSPWLCAALLLGSASALAAPDSCERVKNDIQQKIINNGVPESGFSLAIVPNDQTDQPGAQVVGHCANDTFKIIYTRDSDSQ
;
A
#
# COMPACT_ATOMS: atom_id res chain seq x y z
N MET A 1 -26.29 -37.24 34.60
CA MET A 1 -25.66 -35.94 34.92
C MET A 1 -24.46 -35.79 33.98
N LYS A 2 -24.19 -34.74 33.22
CA LYS A 2 -24.79 -33.42 33.04
C LYS A 2 -24.23 -32.95 31.68
N LEU A 3 -25.07 -32.53 30.74
CA LEU A 3 -24.64 -31.72 29.60
C LEU A 3 -23.96 -30.49 30.21
N SER A 4 -22.71 -30.19 29.83
CA SER A 4 -22.20 -28.86 30.11
C SER A 4 -21.28 -28.33 29.02
N PRO A 5 -21.50 -27.06 28.65
CA PRO A 5 -21.19 -26.51 27.34
C PRO A 5 -20.13 -25.43 27.45
N TRP A 6 -19.06 -25.50 26.69
CA TRP A 6 -18.30 -24.30 26.34
C TRP A 6 -17.37 -24.69 25.19
N LEU A 7 -17.76 -24.48 23.93
CA LEU A 7 -17.62 -23.17 23.27
C LEU A 7 -16.23 -22.54 23.50
N CYS A 8 -15.17 -23.34 23.42
CA CYS A 8 -13.88 -22.84 22.92
C CYS A 8 -13.99 -22.75 21.38
N ALA A 9 -14.96 -21.97 20.91
CA ALA A 9 -15.06 -21.59 19.52
C ALA A 9 -13.84 -20.72 19.21
N ALA A 10 -12.91 -21.35 18.49
CA ALA A 10 -11.76 -20.73 17.89
C ALA A 10 -12.20 -19.58 16.98
N LEU A 11 -12.13 -18.36 17.50
CA LEU A 11 -12.12 -17.14 16.71
C LEU A 11 -10.98 -16.30 17.29
N LEU A 12 -9.75 -16.73 17.02
CA LEU A 12 -8.62 -15.81 17.02
C LEU A 12 -8.91 -14.82 15.90
N LEU A 13 -9.33 -13.62 16.30
CA LEU A 13 -9.44 -12.47 15.43
C LEU A 13 -8.10 -12.31 14.71
N GLY A 14 -8.10 -12.63 13.41
CA GLY A 14 -7.06 -12.17 12.51
C GLY A 14 -7.06 -10.66 12.57
N SER A 15 -6.11 -10.10 13.32
CA SER A 15 -5.81 -8.68 13.29
C SER A 15 -5.15 -8.45 11.94
N ALA A 16 -5.98 -8.24 10.92
CA ALA A 16 -5.51 -7.60 9.70
C ALA A 16 -5.01 -6.22 10.16
N SER A 17 -3.70 -6.10 10.34
CA SER A 17 -3.03 -4.83 10.49
C SER A 17 -3.38 -4.04 9.24
N ALA A 18 -4.41 -3.20 9.35
CA ALA A 18 -4.64 -2.12 8.41
C ALA A 18 -3.39 -1.26 8.48
N LEU A 19 -2.48 -1.49 7.53
CA LEU A 19 -1.29 -0.67 7.33
C LEU A 19 -1.79 0.67 6.81
N ALA A 20 -2.32 1.48 7.72
CA ALA A 20 -2.54 2.90 7.47
C ALA A 20 -1.15 3.51 7.35
N ALA A 21 -0.73 3.79 6.11
CA ALA A 21 0.46 4.60 5.88
C ALA A 21 0.31 5.92 6.65
N PRO A 22 1.39 6.45 7.27
CA PRO A 22 1.30 7.69 8.02
C PRO A 22 0.84 8.84 7.10
N ASP A 23 0.07 9.79 7.63
CA ASP A 23 -0.47 10.96 6.91
C ASP A 23 0.61 11.74 6.12
N SER A 24 1.85 11.75 6.60
CA SER A 24 3.00 12.30 5.89
C SER A 24 3.26 11.64 4.53
N CYS A 25 3.10 10.32 4.43
CA CYS A 25 3.31 9.56 3.20
C CYS A 25 2.23 9.84 2.16
N GLU A 26 0.97 10.00 2.58
CA GLU A 26 -0.13 10.36 1.69
C GLU A 26 0.10 11.72 1.02
N ARG A 27 0.61 12.72 1.77
CA ARG A 27 1.00 14.01 1.17
C ARG A 27 2.10 13.87 0.13
N VAL A 28 3.15 13.09 0.42
CA VAL A 28 4.25 12.87 -0.53
C VAL A 28 3.76 12.12 -1.76
N LYS A 29 2.91 11.10 -1.59
CA LYS A 29 2.27 10.36 -2.70
C LYS A 29 1.49 11.33 -3.60
N ASN A 30 0.68 12.21 -3.03
CA ASN A 30 -0.09 13.18 -3.80
C ASN A 30 0.81 14.20 -4.53
N ASP A 31 1.87 14.70 -3.91
CA ASP A 31 2.86 15.57 -4.59
C ASP A 31 3.49 14.86 -5.81
N ILE A 32 3.90 13.61 -5.64
CA ILE A 32 4.44 12.78 -6.73
C ILE A 32 3.39 12.56 -7.82
N GLN A 33 2.15 12.24 -7.45
CA GLN A 33 1.05 12.05 -8.40
C GLN A 33 0.84 13.30 -9.26
N GLN A 34 0.74 14.47 -8.62
CA GLN A 34 0.57 15.73 -9.32
C GLN A 34 1.76 16.05 -10.22
N LYS A 35 2.99 15.76 -9.78
CA LYS A 35 4.18 15.87 -10.64
C LYS A 35 4.10 14.96 -11.87
N ILE A 36 3.68 13.72 -11.71
CA ILE A 36 3.53 12.78 -12.83
C ILE A 36 2.46 13.29 -13.82
N ILE A 37 1.33 13.78 -13.32
CA ILE A 37 0.26 14.38 -14.13
C ILE A 37 0.73 15.62 -14.87
N ASN A 38 1.46 16.50 -14.19
CA ASN A 38 2.02 17.72 -14.77
C ASN A 38 3.09 17.42 -15.85
N ASN A 39 3.73 16.25 -15.81
CA ASN A 39 4.64 15.77 -16.86
C ASN A 39 3.89 15.10 -18.04
N GLY A 40 2.56 15.10 -18.04
CA GLY A 40 1.72 14.63 -19.15
C GLY A 40 1.25 13.19 -19.05
N VAL A 41 1.47 12.50 -17.93
CA VAL A 41 0.94 11.14 -17.71
C VAL A 41 -0.46 11.25 -17.09
N PRO A 42 -1.52 10.72 -17.72
CA PRO A 42 -2.87 10.79 -17.15
C PRO A 42 -2.95 10.01 -15.84
N GLU A 43 -3.78 10.48 -14.88
CA GLU A 43 -3.98 9.80 -13.59
C GLU A 43 -4.40 8.33 -13.75
N SER A 44 -5.17 8.01 -14.79
CA SER A 44 -5.61 6.65 -15.10
C SER A 44 -4.52 5.76 -15.71
N GLY A 45 -3.38 6.33 -16.12
CA GLY A 45 -2.29 5.59 -16.77
C GLY A 45 -1.25 5.04 -15.80
N PHE A 46 -1.44 5.25 -14.50
CA PHE A 46 -0.53 4.76 -13.47
C PHE A 46 -1.21 4.63 -12.12
N SER A 47 -0.57 3.88 -11.22
CA SER A 47 -0.95 3.76 -9.83
C SER A 47 0.26 4.01 -8.93
N LEU A 48 0.01 4.62 -7.77
CA LEU A 48 1.00 4.84 -6.72
C LEU A 48 0.62 4.07 -5.47
N ALA A 49 1.50 3.18 -5.02
CA ALA A 49 1.32 2.40 -3.80
C ALA A 49 2.40 2.75 -2.77
N ILE A 50 1.99 2.93 -1.51
CA ILE A 50 2.93 3.07 -0.40
C ILE A 50 3.17 1.68 0.20
N VAL A 51 4.40 1.22 0.16
CA VAL A 51 4.78 -0.09 0.72
C VAL A 51 5.93 0.09 1.74
N PRO A 52 6.04 -0.78 2.75
CA PRO A 52 7.21 -0.80 3.63
C PRO A 52 8.50 -0.96 2.81
N ASN A 53 9.57 -0.27 3.23
CA ASN A 53 10.83 -0.31 2.50
C ASN A 53 11.49 -1.70 2.52
N ASP A 54 11.16 -2.53 3.51
CA ASP A 54 11.60 -3.93 3.62
C ASP A 54 10.87 -4.90 2.67
N GLN A 55 9.78 -4.50 2.02
CA GLN A 55 9.12 -5.35 1.03
C GLN A 55 9.93 -5.43 -0.27
N THR A 56 10.05 -6.64 -0.80
CA THR A 56 10.66 -6.90 -2.12
C THR A 56 9.95 -6.11 -3.21
N ASP A 57 10.72 -5.46 -4.08
CA ASP A 57 10.18 -4.73 -5.23
C ASP A 57 9.37 -5.64 -6.15
N GLN A 58 8.18 -5.17 -6.53
CA GLN A 58 7.31 -5.90 -7.44
C GLN A 58 7.85 -5.77 -8.88
N PRO A 59 7.76 -6.84 -9.70
CA PRO A 59 8.18 -6.77 -11.09
C PRO A 59 7.34 -5.75 -11.86
N GLY A 60 7.98 -4.87 -12.62
CA GLY A 60 7.32 -3.80 -13.37
C GLY A 60 6.94 -2.56 -12.54
N ALA A 61 7.34 -2.52 -11.26
CA ALA A 61 7.07 -1.43 -10.35
C ALA A 61 8.36 -0.62 -10.09
N GLN A 62 8.27 0.70 -10.12
CA GLN A 62 9.40 1.61 -10.00
C GLN A 62 9.31 2.43 -8.71
N VAL A 63 10.39 2.49 -7.94
CA VAL A 63 10.46 3.37 -6.77
C VAL A 63 10.58 4.83 -7.22
N VAL A 64 9.60 5.66 -6.86
CA VAL A 64 9.54 7.09 -7.23
C VAL A 64 9.69 8.03 -6.03
N GLY A 65 9.70 7.49 -4.81
CA GLY A 65 9.92 8.27 -3.61
C GLY A 65 9.97 7.42 -2.34
N HIS A 66 10.36 8.05 -1.24
CA HIS A 66 10.41 7.48 0.10
C HIS A 66 9.76 8.44 1.10
N CYS A 67 9.18 7.92 2.17
CA CYS A 67 8.51 8.72 3.19
C CYS A 67 8.65 8.11 4.59
N ALA A 68 8.36 8.92 5.61
CA ALA A 68 8.56 8.58 7.03
C ALA A 68 9.97 8.06 7.36
N ASN A 69 10.99 8.86 7.01
CA ASN A 69 12.41 8.52 7.22
C ASN A 69 12.80 7.17 6.58
N ASP A 70 12.46 6.98 5.30
CA ASP A 70 12.77 5.77 4.54
C ASP A 70 12.15 4.47 5.10
N THR A 71 11.18 4.58 6.01
CA THR A 71 10.42 3.43 6.51
C THR A 71 9.49 2.87 5.42
N PHE A 72 8.97 3.76 4.57
CA PHE A 72 8.10 3.39 3.45
C PHE A 72 8.65 3.95 2.14
N LYS A 73 8.41 3.21 1.06
CA LYS A 73 8.69 3.60 -0.32
C LYS A 73 7.39 3.73 -1.11
N ILE A 74 7.41 4.62 -2.09
CA ILE A 74 6.28 4.90 -2.97
C ILE A 74 6.63 4.29 -4.32
N ILE A 75 5.82 3.31 -4.72
CA ILE A 75 5.99 2.53 -5.92
C ILE A 75 5.04 3.05 -6.99
N TYR A 76 5.59 3.33 -8.15
CA TYR A 76 4.89 3.63 -9.39
C TYR A 76 4.71 2.34 -10.18
N THR A 77 3.47 2.04 -10.53
CA THR A 77 3.14 0.98 -11.48
C THR A 77 2.44 1.63 -12.65
N ARG A 78 2.96 1.44 -13.86
CA ARG A 78 2.27 1.91 -15.06
C ARG A 78 1.11 0.97 -15.36
N ASP A 79 -0.08 1.52 -15.61
CA ASP A 79 -1.20 0.76 -16.15
C ASP A 79 -0.90 0.47 -17.63
N SER A 80 -0.03 -0.51 -17.87
CA SER A 80 0.34 -0.98 -19.22
C SER A 80 -0.28 -2.34 -19.52
N ASP A 81 -1.00 -2.92 -18.54
CA ASP A 81 -1.56 -4.27 -18.57
C ASP A 81 -3.06 -4.26 -18.95
N SER A 82 -3.46 -3.32 -19.79
CA SER A 82 -4.81 -3.25 -20.38
C SER A 82 -4.74 -3.23 -21.92
N GLN A 83 -3.81 -4.02 -22.49
CA GLN A 83 -3.78 -4.32 -23.93
C GLN A 83 -3.72 -5.82 -24.21
#